data_AF-A0A1M7DPZ1-F1
#
_entry.id   AF-A0A1M7DPZ1-F1
#
_cell.length_a   1.000
_cell.length_b   1.000
_cell.length_c   1.000
_cell.angle_alpha   90.00
_cell.angle_beta   90.00
_cell.angle_gamma   90.00
#
_symmetry.space_group_name_H-M   'P 1'
#
loop_
_entity.id
_entity.type
_entity.pdbx_description
1 polymer ?
#
loop_
_entity_poly.entity_id
_entity_poly.type
_entity_poly.pdbx_seq_one_letter_code
_entity_poly.pdbx_strand_id
1 'polypeptide(L)'
;MNNKDLVFSALMGSKSFKTVERLSIVQNDLTVKGLPNIPFLSTKQEVDRIPENQQYFPLSFSFTSTGTKWLFPFEPIINITGGNEITKSNVSKHGVDKKGHAYAGTMKTRSYVKDYEITITGVLIGKQLTGKPEDCFPRTQMKELFEYLIFSGHIYVYSHVLELMGINQIVIVDYSFPFTKGENVQAYEIKALSDFPVSLIVKD
;
A
#
# COMPACT_ATOMS: atom_id res chain seq x y z
N MET A 1 -45.59 20.70 -1.86
CA MET A 1 -44.19 21.00 -2.22
C MET A 1 -43.38 21.06 -0.94
N ASN A 2 -42.34 20.23 -0.83
CA ASN A 2 -41.61 20.04 0.41
C ASN A 2 -40.56 21.15 0.57
N ASN A 3 -40.38 21.71 1.78
CA ASN A 3 -39.48 22.85 2.02
C ASN A 3 -38.01 22.56 1.67
N LYS A 4 -37.62 21.28 1.60
CA LYS A 4 -36.28 20.86 1.18
C LYS A 4 -36.01 21.13 -0.31
N ASP A 5 -37.03 21.02 -1.16
CA ASP A 5 -36.91 21.21 -2.61
C ASP A 5 -36.73 22.70 -2.97
N LEU A 6 -37.29 23.58 -2.15
CA LEU A 6 -37.21 25.03 -2.31
C LEU A 6 -35.84 25.58 -1.89
N VAL A 7 -35.23 25.01 -0.85
CA VAL A 7 -33.86 25.35 -0.43
C VAL A 7 -32.82 24.81 -1.42
N PHE A 8 -33.04 23.60 -1.94
CA PHE A 8 -32.14 22.98 -2.91
C PHE A 8 -32.17 23.68 -4.28
N SER A 9 -33.34 24.15 -4.72
CA SER A 9 -33.49 24.94 -5.96
C SER A 9 -32.90 26.35 -5.86
N ALA A 10 -32.91 26.96 -4.68
CA ALA A 10 -32.22 28.23 -4.44
C ALA A 10 -30.69 28.10 -4.51
N LEU A 11 -30.14 26.95 -4.08
CA LEU A 11 -28.70 26.73 -4.03
C LEU A 11 -28.08 26.33 -5.38
N MET A 12 -28.80 25.57 -6.21
CA MET A 12 -28.24 24.96 -7.44
C MET A 12 -28.48 25.74 -8.73
N GLY A 13 -29.21 26.85 -8.67
CA GLY A 13 -29.58 27.66 -9.82
C GLY A 13 -30.60 26.97 -10.74
N SER A 14 -31.49 27.78 -11.34
CA SER A 14 -32.67 27.33 -12.11
C SER A 14 -32.37 26.41 -13.31
N LYS A 15 -31.13 26.41 -13.82
CA LYS A 15 -30.72 25.55 -14.94
C LYS A 15 -30.46 24.10 -14.51
N SER A 16 -29.96 23.86 -13.31
CA SER A 16 -29.66 22.52 -12.79
C SER A 16 -30.93 21.78 -12.37
N PHE A 17 -31.93 22.52 -11.87
CA PHE A 17 -33.23 21.96 -11.47
C PHE A 17 -34.00 21.34 -12.64
N LYS A 18 -34.06 22.02 -13.79
CA LYS A 18 -34.69 21.48 -15.01
C LYS A 18 -34.01 20.21 -15.52
N THR A 19 -32.72 20.06 -15.29
CA THR A 19 -31.97 18.84 -15.63
C THR A 19 -32.36 17.71 -14.68
N VAL A 20 -32.44 17.95 -13.37
CA VAL A 20 -32.86 16.95 -12.39
C VAL A 20 -34.30 16.47 -12.63
N GLU A 21 -35.22 17.38 -12.94
CA GLU A 21 -36.62 17.06 -13.22
C GLU A 21 -36.77 16.24 -14.52
N ARG A 22 -36.01 16.60 -15.57
CA ARG A 22 -35.93 15.79 -16.81
C ARG A 22 -35.36 14.40 -16.55
N LEU A 23 -34.38 14.27 -15.67
CA LEU A 23 -33.78 12.98 -15.33
C LEU A 23 -34.75 12.08 -14.54
N SER A 24 -35.58 12.64 -13.65
CA SER A 24 -36.64 11.89 -12.97
C SER A 24 -37.77 11.43 -13.89
N ILE A 25 -38.14 12.25 -14.89
CA ILE A 25 -39.14 11.87 -15.89
C ILE A 25 -38.61 10.74 -16.78
N VAL A 26 -37.34 10.83 -17.21
CA VAL A 26 -36.67 9.76 -17.97
C VAL A 26 -36.57 8.47 -17.15
N GLN A 27 -36.34 8.54 -15.83
CA GLN A 27 -36.37 7.36 -14.95
C GLN A 27 -37.73 6.67 -14.93
N ASN A 28 -38.83 7.42 -14.88
CA ASN A 28 -40.18 6.87 -14.86
C ASN A 28 -40.58 6.26 -16.23
N ASP A 29 -40.08 6.81 -17.33
CA ASP A 29 -40.29 6.25 -18.67
C ASP A 29 -39.44 4.98 -18.93
N LEU A 30 -38.27 4.86 -18.29
CA LEU A 30 -37.39 3.68 -18.40
C LEU A 30 -37.91 2.48 -17.61
N THR A 31 -38.56 2.70 -16.46
CA THR A 31 -39.25 1.64 -15.70
C THR A 31 -40.46 1.10 -16.44
N VAL A 32 -41.22 1.94 -17.14
CA VAL A 32 -42.36 1.51 -17.99
C VAL A 32 -41.89 0.65 -19.17
N LYS A 33 -40.67 0.85 -19.67
CA LYS A 33 -40.10 0.13 -20.82
C LYS A 33 -39.40 -1.20 -20.49
N GLY A 34 -39.42 -1.65 -19.24
CA GLY A 34 -38.90 -2.97 -18.85
C GLY A 34 -37.38 -3.14 -19.02
N LEU A 35 -36.64 -2.04 -19.13
CA LEU A 35 -35.18 -2.06 -19.15
C LEU A 35 -34.62 -2.16 -17.73
N PRO A 36 -33.53 -2.91 -17.50
CA PRO A 36 -32.90 -2.98 -16.19
C PRO A 36 -32.44 -1.58 -15.76
N ASN A 37 -32.75 -1.24 -14.50
CA ASN A 37 -32.30 -0.01 -13.87
C ASN A 37 -30.76 0.04 -13.91
N ILE A 38 -30.18 1.05 -14.57
CA ILE A 38 -28.72 1.23 -14.61
C ILE A 38 -28.32 1.90 -13.29
N PRO A 39 -27.62 1.20 -12.38
CA PRO A 39 -27.25 1.74 -11.08
C PRO A 39 -26.01 2.64 -11.24
N PHE A 40 -26.13 3.78 -11.93
CA PHE A 40 -25.00 4.71 -12.04
C PHE A 40 -24.77 5.52 -10.75
N LEU A 41 -25.63 5.34 -9.75
CA LEU A 41 -25.39 5.76 -8.37
C LEU A 41 -25.38 4.53 -7.47
N SER A 42 -24.22 3.87 -7.42
CA SER A 42 -23.95 2.94 -6.33
C SER A 42 -24.03 3.74 -5.03
N THR A 43 -24.88 3.30 -4.10
CA THR A 43 -24.92 3.75 -2.71
C THR A 43 -23.48 3.89 -2.23
N LYS A 44 -23.08 5.08 -1.74
CA LYS A 44 -21.75 5.29 -1.17
C LYS A 44 -21.55 4.28 -0.03
N GLN A 45 -20.98 3.13 -0.31
CA GLN A 45 -20.46 2.26 0.73
C GLN A 45 -19.27 3.00 1.33
N GLU A 46 -19.38 3.33 2.61
CA GLU A 46 -18.27 3.81 3.42
C GLU A 46 -17.32 2.63 3.64
N VAL A 47 -16.49 2.34 2.63
CA VAL A 47 -15.53 1.23 2.68
C VAL A 47 -14.29 1.72 3.43
N ASP A 48 -14.10 1.24 4.65
CA ASP A 48 -12.87 1.44 5.41
C ASP A 48 -11.81 0.38 5.07
N ARG A 49 -12.22 -0.82 4.64
CA ARG A 49 -11.33 -1.93 4.26
C ARG A 49 -11.89 -2.71 3.08
N ILE A 50 -11.01 -3.08 2.15
CA ILE A 50 -11.33 -4.00 1.05
C ILE A 50 -11.05 -5.44 1.53
N PRO A 51 -11.99 -6.40 1.36
CA PRO A 51 -11.75 -7.78 1.74
C PRO A 51 -10.66 -8.41 0.88
N GLU A 52 -9.93 -9.39 1.45
CA GLU A 52 -8.77 -10.03 0.83
C GLU A 52 -9.04 -10.59 -0.57
N ASN A 53 -10.24 -11.15 -0.80
CA ASN A 53 -10.63 -11.73 -2.09
C ASN A 53 -10.80 -10.71 -3.23
N GLN A 54 -10.90 -9.42 -2.91
CA GLN A 54 -10.96 -8.34 -3.89
C GLN A 54 -9.60 -7.68 -4.11
N GLN A 55 -8.61 -8.00 -3.26
CA GLN A 55 -7.23 -7.58 -3.41
C GLN A 55 -6.50 -8.59 -4.32
N TYR A 56 -5.83 -8.09 -5.36
CA TYR A 56 -4.97 -8.85 -6.24
C TYR A 56 -3.65 -9.25 -5.55
N PHE A 57 -3.06 -8.35 -4.75
CA PHE A 57 -1.87 -8.61 -3.95
C PHE A 57 -2.09 -8.18 -2.49
N PRO A 58 -2.84 -8.97 -1.71
CA PRO A 58 -3.02 -8.66 -0.30
C PRO A 58 -1.70 -8.70 0.45
N LEU A 59 -1.54 -7.75 1.37
CA LEU A 59 -0.45 -7.73 2.34
C LEU A 59 -1.07 -7.89 3.72
N SER A 60 -0.51 -8.80 4.53
CA SER A 60 -0.89 -8.94 5.93
C SER A 60 0.33 -9.03 6.84
N PHE A 61 0.20 -8.45 8.03
CA PHE A 61 1.18 -8.57 9.12
C PHE A 61 0.69 -9.49 10.23
N SER A 62 1.62 -10.12 10.93
CA SER A 62 1.35 -10.81 12.18
C SER A 62 2.57 -10.77 13.11
N PHE A 63 2.34 -10.74 14.42
CA PHE A 63 3.42 -10.84 15.41
C PHE A 63 3.95 -12.27 15.56
N THR A 64 3.15 -13.27 15.23
CA THR A 64 3.47 -14.69 15.42
C THR A 64 3.13 -15.48 14.16
N SER A 65 3.89 -16.53 13.86
CA SER A 65 3.64 -17.38 12.68
C SER A 65 2.22 -17.97 12.59
N THR A 66 1.55 -18.17 13.73
CA THR A 66 0.18 -18.72 13.82
C THR A 66 -0.82 -17.71 14.39
N GLY A 67 -0.40 -16.45 14.55
CA GLY A 67 -1.20 -15.41 15.18
C GLY A 67 -2.30 -14.85 14.28
N THR A 68 -3.06 -13.91 14.83
CA THR A 68 -4.01 -13.11 14.06
C THR A 68 -3.26 -12.34 12.98
N LYS A 69 -3.73 -12.46 11.74
CA LYS A 69 -3.22 -11.70 10.60
C LYS A 69 -3.99 -10.38 10.50
N TRP A 70 -3.27 -9.28 10.47
CA TRP A 70 -3.82 -7.97 10.19
C TRP A 70 -3.64 -7.67 8.70
N LEU A 71 -4.75 -7.69 7.97
CA LEU A 71 -4.80 -7.36 6.55
C LEU A 71 -4.77 -5.85 6.37
N PHE A 72 -3.96 -5.38 5.42
CA PHE A 72 -3.94 -3.98 5.05
C PHE A 72 -5.30 -3.54 4.47
N PRO A 73 -5.86 -2.40 4.93
CA PRO A 73 -7.16 -1.90 4.47
C PRO A 73 -7.28 -1.74 2.96
N PHE A 74 -6.20 -1.27 2.33
CA PHE A 74 -6.05 -1.05 0.90
C PHE A 74 -4.73 -1.65 0.46
N GLU A 75 -4.65 -2.08 -0.79
CA GLU A 75 -3.45 -2.66 -1.35
C GLU A 75 -2.29 -1.66 -1.33
N PRO A 76 -1.22 -1.95 -0.58
CA PRO A 76 -0.04 -1.10 -0.59
C PRO A 76 0.81 -1.40 -1.82
N ILE A 77 1.56 -0.39 -2.24
CA ILE A 77 2.64 -0.56 -3.21
C ILE A 77 3.86 -1.08 -2.44
N ILE A 78 4.29 -2.27 -2.80
CA ILE A 78 5.48 -2.93 -2.23
C ILE A 78 6.62 -2.79 -3.24
N ASN A 79 7.69 -2.11 -2.83
CA ASN A 79 8.93 -2.04 -3.57
C ASN A 79 9.97 -2.93 -2.89
N ILE A 80 10.60 -3.84 -3.64
CA ILE A 80 11.58 -4.79 -3.11
C ILE A 80 12.89 -4.58 -3.87
N THR A 81 13.94 -4.22 -3.15
CA THR A 81 15.26 -4.01 -3.70
C THR A 81 16.22 -5.04 -3.12
N GLY A 82 16.85 -5.81 -4.00
CA GLY A 82 17.91 -6.76 -3.64
C GLY A 82 19.17 -6.49 -4.43
N GLY A 83 20.31 -6.97 -3.94
CA GLY A 83 21.57 -6.73 -4.62
C GLY A 83 22.71 -7.63 -4.16
N ASN A 84 23.85 -7.50 -4.83
CA ASN A 84 25.08 -8.17 -4.44
C ASN A 84 26.12 -7.11 -4.10
N GLU A 85 26.87 -7.32 -3.02
CA GLU A 85 28.06 -6.54 -2.79
C GLU A 85 29.21 -7.08 -3.64
N ILE A 86 29.83 -6.19 -4.42
CA ILE A 86 30.93 -6.53 -5.33
C ILE A 86 32.13 -5.65 -4.98
N THR A 87 33.19 -6.28 -4.47
CA THR A 87 34.47 -5.63 -4.25
C THR A 87 35.22 -5.52 -5.57
N LYS A 88 35.70 -4.31 -5.88
CA LYS A 88 36.50 -4.04 -7.08
C LYS A 88 37.94 -3.75 -6.68
N SER A 89 38.85 -4.64 -7.03
CA SER A 89 40.26 -4.48 -6.72
C SER A 89 41.06 -4.09 -7.96
N ASN A 90 41.90 -3.07 -7.83
CA ASN A 90 42.85 -2.69 -8.86
C ASN A 90 44.00 -3.71 -8.88
N VAL A 91 44.25 -4.36 -10.02
CA VAL A 91 45.38 -5.27 -10.17
C VAL A 91 46.55 -4.53 -10.80
N SER A 92 47.70 -4.56 -10.11
CA SER A 92 48.95 -3.90 -10.55
C SER A 92 49.59 -4.57 -11.77
N LYS A 93 49.11 -5.77 -12.15
CA LYS A 93 49.42 -6.39 -13.45
C LYS A 93 48.67 -5.67 -14.58
N HIS A 94 48.92 -4.38 -14.76
CA HIS A 94 48.75 -3.71 -16.05
C HIS A 94 49.88 -4.20 -16.96
N GLY A 95 49.73 -5.44 -17.41
CA GLY A 95 50.60 -6.05 -18.39
C GLY A 95 50.03 -5.83 -19.79
N VAL A 96 50.93 -5.66 -20.74
CA VAL A 96 50.62 -5.77 -22.16
C VAL A 96 50.47 -7.25 -22.48
N ASP A 97 49.42 -7.68 -23.19
CA ASP A 97 49.30 -9.04 -23.73
C ASP A 97 50.52 -9.35 -24.62
N LYS A 98 50.81 -10.63 -24.88
CA LYS A 98 51.84 -11.08 -25.83
C LYS A 98 51.66 -10.49 -27.25
N LYS A 99 50.50 -9.89 -27.53
CA LYS A 99 50.12 -9.22 -28.77
C LYS A 99 50.12 -7.68 -28.72
N GLY A 100 50.55 -7.05 -27.63
CA GLY A 100 50.66 -5.59 -27.56
C GLY A 100 49.44 -4.84 -27.00
N HIS A 101 48.38 -5.52 -26.56
CA HIS A 101 47.18 -4.88 -26.00
C HIS A 101 47.31 -4.66 -24.49
N ALA A 102 47.06 -3.45 -24.00
CA ALA A 102 47.01 -3.18 -22.57
C ALA A 102 45.79 -3.85 -21.93
N TYR A 103 46.01 -4.68 -20.90
CA TYR A 103 44.91 -5.11 -20.04
C TYR A 103 44.57 -3.98 -19.06
N ALA A 104 43.48 -3.26 -19.34
CA ALA A 104 42.87 -2.32 -18.42
C ALA A 104 41.64 -2.98 -17.77
N GLY A 105 41.66 -3.18 -16.46
CA GLY A 105 40.53 -3.80 -15.76
C GLY A 105 40.67 -3.83 -14.24
N THR A 106 39.53 -3.93 -13.56
CA THR A 106 39.42 -4.21 -12.13
C THR A 106 38.95 -5.64 -11.91
N MET A 107 39.56 -6.35 -10.97
CA MET A 107 39.06 -7.64 -10.52
C MET A 107 37.79 -7.42 -9.70
N LYS A 108 36.67 -8.02 -10.12
CA LYS A 108 35.38 -7.93 -9.43
C LYS A 108 35.13 -9.24 -8.70
N THR A 109 35.04 -9.19 -7.38
CA THR A 109 34.71 -10.34 -6.55
C THR A 109 33.39 -10.09 -5.85
N ARG A 110 32.47 -11.04 -5.93
CA ARG A 110 31.22 -11.00 -5.13
C ARG A 110 31.59 -11.27 -3.67
N SER A 111 31.31 -10.33 -2.78
CA SER A 111 31.57 -10.49 -1.35
C SER A 111 30.42 -11.26 -0.68
N TYR A 112 29.20 -10.75 -0.78
CA TYR A 112 28.01 -11.37 -0.22
C TYR A 112 26.74 -10.87 -0.94
N VAL A 113 25.60 -11.51 -0.63
CA VAL A 113 24.27 -11.11 -1.10
C VAL A 113 23.68 -10.16 -0.08
N LYS A 114 23.22 -9.00 -0.51
CA LYS A 114 22.60 -8.03 0.40
C LYS A 114 21.22 -8.52 0.83
N ASP A 115 20.81 -8.12 2.03
CA ASP A 115 19.44 -8.26 2.48
C ASP A 115 18.48 -7.50 1.55
N TYR A 116 17.23 -7.94 1.51
CA TYR A 116 16.20 -7.26 0.74
C TYR A 116 15.71 -6.03 1.50
N GLU A 117 15.83 -4.87 0.86
CA GLU A 117 15.21 -3.63 1.31
C GLU A 117 13.77 -3.59 0.78
N ILE A 118 12.82 -3.50 1.70
CA ILE A 118 11.39 -3.53 1.39
C ILE A 118 10.82 -2.18 1.80
N THR A 119 10.25 -1.47 0.83
CA THR A 119 9.53 -0.21 1.07
C THR A 119 8.06 -0.42 0.78
N ILE A 120 7.22 -0.20 1.77
CA ILE A 120 5.77 -0.39 1.71
C ILE A 120 5.15 0.99 1.78
N THR A 121 4.50 1.40 0.69
CA THR A 121 3.83 2.71 0.59
C THR A 121 2.36 2.50 0.39
N GLY A 122 1.54 3.29 1.06
CA GLY A 122 0.10 3.17 0.92
C GLY A 122 -0.63 4.29 1.60
N VAL A 123 -1.95 4.11 1.66
CA VAL A 123 -2.88 5.12 2.17
C VAL A 123 -3.91 4.45 3.06
N LEU A 124 -4.19 5.08 4.20
CA LEU A 124 -5.34 4.79 5.06
C LEU A 124 -6.44 5.80 4.73
N ILE A 125 -7.67 5.31 4.60
CA ILE A 125 -8.85 6.13 4.29
C ILE A 125 -9.89 5.93 5.39
N GLY A 126 -10.35 7.03 5.97
CA GLY A 126 -11.42 7.05 6.95
C GLY A 126 -12.80 6.92 6.31
N LYS A 127 -13.78 6.50 7.12
CA LYS A 127 -15.16 6.20 6.70
C LYS A 127 -15.87 7.41 6.13
N GLN A 128 -15.68 8.57 6.76
CA GLN A 128 -16.34 9.82 6.39
C GLN A 128 -15.43 10.68 5.53
N LEU A 129 -15.97 11.25 4.46
CA LEU A 129 -15.24 12.12 3.53
C LEU A 129 -15.01 13.54 4.08
N THR A 130 -15.94 14.04 4.90
CA THR A 130 -15.94 15.42 5.40
C THR A 130 -16.63 15.48 6.75
N GLY A 131 -16.09 16.24 7.72
CA GLY A 131 -16.68 16.32 9.04
C GLY A 131 -15.71 16.85 10.10
N LYS A 132 -15.89 16.42 11.34
CA LYS A 132 -14.91 16.73 12.38
C LYS A 132 -13.65 15.86 12.14
N PRO A 133 -12.44 16.38 12.40
CA PRO A 133 -11.21 15.59 12.29
C PRO A 133 -11.24 14.29 13.09
N GLU A 134 -12.01 14.26 14.18
CA GLU A 134 -12.14 13.10 15.06
C GLU A 134 -12.83 11.90 14.42
N ASP A 135 -13.80 12.17 13.55
CA ASP A 135 -14.66 11.17 12.91
C ASP A 135 -14.16 10.82 11.49
N CYS A 136 -13.45 11.75 10.85
CA CYS A 136 -12.93 11.57 9.49
C CYS A 136 -11.57 10.85 9.46
N PHE A 137 -10.72 11.08 10.46
CA PHE A 137 -9.36 10.51 10.47
C PHE A 137 -9.39 9.00 10.78
N PRO A 138 -8.63 8.15 10.06
CA PRO A 138 -8.61 6.69 10.24
C PRO A 138 -7.87 6.24 11.52
N ARG A 139 -8.35 6.65 12.69
CA ARG A 139 -7.71 6.43 14.00
C ARG A 139 -7.50 4.95 14.33
N THR A 140 -8.51 4.11 14.09
CA THR A 140 -8.45 2.68 14.44
C THR A 140 -7.37 1.98 13.63
N GLN A 141 -7.35 2.20 12.31
CA GLN A 141 -6.37 1.59 11.42
C GLN A 141 -4.96 2.11 11.69
N MET A 142 -4.83 3.41 11.97
CA MET A 142 -3.53 3.99 12.30
C MET A 142 -2.98 3.41 13.60
N LYS A 143 -3.80 3.22 14.63
CA LYS A 143 -3.37 2.61 15.91
C LYS A 143 -2.88 1.18 15.70
N GLU A 144 -3.66 0.36 15.00
CA GLU A 144 -3.26 -1.03 14.69
C GLU A 144 -1.95 -1.07 13.91
N LEU A 145 -1.79 -0.23 12.88
CA LEU A 145 -0.54 -0.13 12.14
C LEU A 145 0.61 0.29 13.05
N PHE A 146 0.38 1.29 13.92
CA PHE A 146 1.40 1.83 14.82
C PHE A 146 1.90 0.80 15.85
N GLU A 147 1.05 -0.12 16.28
CA GLU A 147 1.47 -1.25 17.13
C GLU A 147 2.51 -2.14 16.42
N TYR A 148 2.34 -2.41 15.12
CA TYR A 148 3.35 -3.12 14.33
C TYR A 148 4.62 -2.30 14.15
N LEU A 149 4.51 -0.99 13.95
CA LEU A 149 5.66 -0.10 13.73
C LEU A 149 6.56 0.06 14.97
N ILE A 150 5.99 0.02 16.18
CA ILE A 150 6.75 0.14 17.45
C ILE A 150 7.37 -1.19 17.88
N PHE A 151 6.89 -2.31 17.32
CA PHE A 151 7.30 -3.63 17.77
C PHE A 151 8.81 -3.84 17.59
N SER A 152 9.48 -4.09 18.72
CA SER A 152 10.92 -4.35 18.76
C SER A 152 11.19 -5.82 18.43
N GLY A 153 11.14 -6.19 17.15
CA GLY A 153 11.44 -7.54 16.69
C GLY A 153 11.14 -7.75 15.21
N HIS A 154 11.19 -9.00 14.76
CA HIS A 154 10.69 -9.36 13.43
C HIS A 154 9.18 -9.51 13.45
N ILE A 155 8.55 -9.11 12.36
CA ILE A 155 7.13 -9.34 12.09
C ILE A 155 7.01 -10.36 10.95
N TYR A 156 5.98 -11.19 11.02
CA TYR A 156 5.63 -12.11 9.95
C TYR A 156 4.83 -11.38 8.89
N VAL A 157 5.18 -11.62 7.64
CA VAL A 157 4.54 -10.98 6.50
C VAL A 157 4.00 -12.03 5.56
N TYR A 158 2.81 -11.76 5.05
CA TYR A 158 2.13 -12.60 4.08
C TYR A 158 1.77 -11.75 2.87
N SER A 159 2.40 -12.05 1.76
CA SER A 159 2.08 -11.51 0.44
C SER A 159 2.67 -12.41 -0.61
N HIS A 160 1.93 -12.65 -1.69
CA HIS A 160 2.36 -13.57 -2.73
C HIS A 160 3.73 -13.23 -3.31
N VAL A 161 4.03 -11.93 -3.48
CA VAL A 161 5.31 -11.47 -4.03
C VAL A 161 6.48 -11.74 -3.08
N LEU A 162 6.28 -11.49 -1.78
CA LEU A 162 7.33 -11.71 -0.76
C LEU A 162 7.58 -13.20 -0.54
N GLU A 163 6.53 -14.01 -0.53
CA GLU A 163 6.60 -15.46 -0.40
C GLU A 163 7.36 -16.10 -1.57
N LEU A 164 7.12 -15.66 -2.81
CA LEU A 164 7.87 -16.12 -3.99
C LEU A 164 9.37 -15.81 -3.89
N MET A 165 9.74 -14.75 -3.18
CA MET A 165 11.13 -14.38 -2.91
C MET A 165 11.71 -15.08 -1.67
N GLY A 166 10.90 -15.88 -0.97
CA GLY A 166 11.30 -16.58 0.27
C GLY A 166 11.36 -15.67 1.50
N ILE A 167 10.74 -14.49 1.45
CA ILE A 167 10.74 -13.50 2.54
C ILE A 167 9.46 -13.70 3.35
N ASN A 168 9.58 -14.29 4.54
CA ASN A 168 8.45 -14.54 5.44
C ASN A 168 8.49 -13.65 6.71
N GLN A 169 9.66 -13.07 6.99
CA GLN A 169 9.92 -12.23 8.16
C GLN A 169 10.59 -10.95 7.71
N ILE A 170 10.18 -9.83 8.29
CA ILE A 170 10.82 -8.52 8.07
C ILE A 170 11.03 -7.83 9.40
N VAL A 171 12.04 -6.97 9.47
CA VAL A 171 12.28 -6.05 10.59
C VAL A 171 12.02 -4.63 10.09
N ILE A 172 11.25 -3.86 10.84
CA ILE A 172 10.95 -2.47 10.50
C ILE A 172 12.13 -1.61 10.95
N VAL A 173 12.66 -0.83 10.01
CA VAL A 173 13.81 0.06 10.25
C VAL A 173 13.35 1.49 10.47
N ASP A 174 12.43 1.95 9.63
CA ASP A 174 11.97 3.33 9.62
C ASP A 174 10.54 3.42 9.10
N TYR A 175 9.83 4.46 9.49
CA TYR A 175 8.49 4.75 9.01
C TYR A 175 8.24 6.26 8.96
N SER A 176 7.48 6.70 7.97
CA SER A 176 7.11 8.10 7.82
C SER A 176 5.64 8.24 7.44
N PHE A 177 5.03 9.33 7.90
CA PHE A 177 3.65 9.70 7.62
C PHE A 177 3.65 11.04 6.88
N PRO A 178 3.84 11.05 5.55
CA PRO A 178 3.88 12.28 4.80
C PRO A 178 2.54 13.02 4.92
N PHE A 179 2.60 14.35 4.94
CA PHE A 179 1.41 15.18 4.99
C PHE A 179 0.55 14.94 3.75
N THR A 180 -0.72 14.62 3.95
CA THR A 180 -1.69 14.44 2.87
C THR A 180 -2.76 15.50 2.94
N LYS A 181 -3.20 15.97 1.76
CA LYS A 181 -4.32 16.91 1.65
C LYS A 181 -5.62 16.11 1.71
N GLY A 182 -6.31 16.18 2.85
CA GLY A 182 -7.60 15.52 3.06
C GLY A 182 -7.75 15.15 4.53
N GLU A 183 -8.91 15.42 5.11
CA GLU A 183 -9.18 15.16 6.53
C GLU A 183 -9.30 13.66 6.84
N ASN A 184 -9.59 12.86 5.81
CA ASN A 184 -9.87 11.44 5.90
C ASN A 184 -8.77 10.54 5.34
N VAL A 185 -7.67 11.12 4.85
CA VAL A 185 -6.61 10.39 4.17
C VAL A 185 -5.33 10.49 5.00
N GLN A 186 -4.61 9.39 5.15
CA GLN A 186 -3.27 9.40 5.73
C GLN A 186 -2.38 8.45 4.92
N ALA A 187 -1.41 9.02 4.20
CA ALA A 187 -0.38 8.21 3.56
C ALA A 187 0.66 7.74 4.58
N TYR A 188 1.28 6.61 4.29
CA TYR A 188 2.37 6.05 5.07
C TYR A 188 3.44 5.49 4.14
N GLU A 189 4.67 5.52 4.63
CA GLU A 189 5.82 4.84 4.03
C GLU A 189 6.52 4.07 5.14
N ILE A 190 6.74 2.78 4.93
CA ILE A 190 7.37 1.88 5.89
C ILE A 190 8.59 1.28 5.21
N LYS A 191 9.74 1.37 5.85
CA LYS A 191 10.99 0.78 5.40
C LYS A 191 11.33 -0.39 6.30
N ALA A 192 11.55 -1.54 5.68
CA ALA A 192 11.87 -2.77 6.36
C ALA A 192 13.01 -3.50 5.65
N LEU A 193 13.67 -4.38 6.40
CA LEU A 193 14.67 -5.31 5.89
C LEU A 193 14.14 -6.74 6.03
N SER A 194 14.47 -7.60 5.07
CA SER A 194 14.21 -9.04 5.20
C SER A 194 15.00 -9.61 6.38
N ASP A 195 14.35 -10.45 7.18
CA ASP A 195 15.01 -11.22 8.24
C ASP A 195 14.92 -12.72 7.93
N PHE A 196 15.98 -13.44 8.29
CA PHE A 196 16.04 -14.89 8.17
C PHE A 196 16.42 -15.47 9.53
N PRO A 197 15.59 -16.38 10.10
CA PRO A 197 15.85 -16.88 11.43
C PRO A 197 17.10 -17.77 11.41
N VAL A 198 18.19 -17.30 12.00
CA VAL A 198 19.39 -18.10 12.21
C VAL A 198 19.28 -18.77 13.57
N SER A 199 19.20 -20.11 13.59
CA SER A 199 19.34 -20.86 14.83
C SER A 199 20.81 -20.85 15.27
N LEU A 200 21.11 -20.08 16.32
CA LEU A 200 22.41 -20.17 16.97
C LEU A 200 22.47 -21.49 17.72
N ILE A 201 23.13 -22.49 17.13
CA ILE A 201 23.46 -23.73 17.83
C ILE A 201 24.64 -23.41 18.75
N VAL A 202 24.36 -23.16 20.03
CA VAL A 202 25.41 -23.16 21.05
C VAL A 202 25.77 -24.61 21.31
N LYS A 203 27.00 -24.99 20.96
CA LYS A 203 27.54 -26.31 21.22
C LYS A 203 28.21 -26.26 22.59
N ASP A 204 27.65 -26.95 23.57
CA ASP A 204 28.25 -27.15 24.90
C ASP A 204 29.57 -27.92 24.83
#